data_AF-A0A354B014-F1
#
_entry.id   AF-A0A354B014-F1
#
_cell.length_a   1.000
_cell.length_b   1.000
_cell.length_c   1.000
_cell.angle_alpha   90.00
_cell.angle_beta   90.00
_cell.angle_gamma   90.00
#
_symmetry.space_group_name_H-M   'P 1'
#
loop_
_entity.id
_entity.type
_entity.pdbx_description
1 polymer ?
#
loop_
_entity_poly.entity_id
_entity_poly.type
_entity_poly.pdbx_seq_one_letter_code
_entity_poly.pdbx_strand_id
1 'polypeptide(L)' 'MTNTLTAPTLTIGELEANYSLYCKAMRLLIREGKSLNKIRRTVCWERLQTLHNCLPGQYRDPGYLYTLLNREQQLA' A
#
# COMPACT_ATOMS: atom_id res chain seq x y z
N MET A 1 -15.06 -27.52 12.19
CA MET A 1 -13.62 -27.31 11.92
C MET A 1 -13.50 -25.98 11.19
N THR A 2 -12.83 -25.01 11.83
CA THR A 2 -12.26 -23.74 11.32
C THR A 2 -13.01 -22.97 10.22
N ASN A 3 -13.73 -21.92 10.65
CA ASN A 3 -14.27 -20.86 9.80
C ASN A 3 -13.11 -19.97 9.28
N THR A 4 -12.48 -20.34 8.17
CA THR A 4 -11.56 -19.46 7.46
C THR A 4 -12.38 -18.41 6.72
N LEU A 5 -12.55 -17.24 7.33
CA LEU A 5 -12.93 -16.02 6.63
C LEU A 5 -11.81 -15.73 5.61
N THR A 6 -11.90 -16.34 4.43
CA THR A 6 -11.11 -15.97 3.27
C THR A 6 -11.37 -14.50 3.04
N ALA A 7 -10.41 -13.66 3.45
CA ALA A 7 -10.35 -12.28 3.01
C ALA A 7 -10.64 -12.29 1.51
N PRO A 8 -11.57 -11.45 1.01
CA PRO A 8 -12.00 -11.50 -0.38
C PRO A 8 -10.74 -11.60 -1.22
N THR A 9 -10.68 -12.65 -2.04
CA THR A 9 -9.64 -12.87 -3.02
C THR A 9 -9.80 -11.78 -4.06
N LEU A 10 -9.48 -10.54 -3.66
CA LEU A 10 -9.36 -9.38 -4.52
C LEU A 10 -8.40 -9.83 -5.60
N THR A 11 -8.93 -9.93 -6.81
CA THR A 11 -8.15 -10.29 -7.96
C THR A 11 -7.07 -9.23 -8.16
N ILE A 12 -5.96 -9.58 -8.83
CA ILE A 12 -4.90 -8.59 -9.12
C ILE A 12 -5.51 -7.36 -9.80
N GLY A 13 -6.47 -7.55 -10.72
CA GLY A 13 -7.19 -6.45 -11.39
C GLY A 13 -7.97 -5.54 -10.44
N GLU A 14 -8.61 -6.06 -9.40
CA GLU A 14 -9.27 -5.23 -8.37
C GLU A 14 -8.25 -4.50 -7.48
N LEU A 15 -7.12 -5.15 -7.17
CA LEU A 15 -6.01 -4.49 -6.48
C LEU A 15 -5.46 -3.32 -7.31
N GLU A 16 -5.24 -3.51 -8.61
CA GLU A 16 -4.78 -2.49 -9.55
C GLU A 16 -5.79 -1.33 -9.65
N ALA A 17 -7.09 -1.65 -9.76
CA ALA A 17 -8.15 -0.64 -9.77
C ALA A 17 -8.16 0.21 -8.49
N ASN A 18 -7.85 -0.41 -7.34
CA ASN A 18 -7.74 0.26 -6.06
C ASN A 18 -6.36 0.87 -5.78
N TYR A 19 -5.39 0.76 -6.69
CA TYR A 19 -4.03 1.27 -6.50
C TYR A 19 -4.00 2.76 -6.14
N SER A 20 -4.79 3.56 -6.86
CA SER A 20 -4.92 5.00 -6.59
C SER A 20 -5.44 5.28 -5.17
N LEU A 21 -6.35 4.45 -4.67
CA LEU A 21 -6.87 4.54 -3.30
C LEU A 21 -5.78 4.21 -2.27
N TYR A 22 -4.98 3.16 -2.50
CA TYR A 22 -3.87 2.80 -1.60
C TYR A 22 -2.80 3.90 -1.55
N CYS A 23 -2.45 4.50 -2.69
CA CYS A 23 -1.53 5.65 -2.73
C CYS A 23 -2.08 6.86 -1.96
N LYS A 24 -3.36 7.18 -2.10
CA LYS A 24 -4.01 8.26 -1.33
C LYS A 24 -4.02 7.96 0.16
N ALA A 25 -4.36 6.73 0.56
CA ALA A 25 -4.34 6.30 1.95
C ALA A 25 -2.91 6.40 2.54
N MET A 26 -1.90 6.01 1.77
CA MET A 26 -0.50 6.12 2.20
C MET A 26 -0.08 7.58 2.40
N ARG A 27 -0.45 8.49 1.49
CA ARG A 27 -0.24 9.94 1.66
C ARG A 27 -0.92 10.47 2.92
N LEU A 28 -2.15 10.03 3.21
CA LEU A 28 -2.87 10.44 4.41
C LEU A 28 -2.15 9.99 5.68
N LEU A 29 -1.69 8.74 5.74
CA LEU A 29 -0.95 8.20 6.88
C LEU A 29 0.39 8.93 7.09
N ILE A 30 1.09 9.28 6.00
CA ILE A 30 2.31 10.10 6.04
C ILE A 30 1.99 11.48 6.61
N ARG A 31 0.93 12.12 6.13
CA ARG A 31 0.48 13.43 6.60
C ARG A 31 0.06 13.43 8.07
N GLU A 32 -0.51 12.33 8.56
CA GLU A 32 -0.79 12.11 9.98
C GLU A 32 0.47 11.92 10.84
N GLY A 33 1.66 11.86 10.24
CA GLY A 33 2.92 11.60 10.94
C GLY A 33 3.06 10.16 11.42
N LYS A 34 2.37 9.19 10.78
CA LYS A 34 2.54 7.78 11.11
C LYS A 34 3.95 7.34 10.73
N SER A 35 4.62 6.66 11.66
CA SER A 35 5.91 6.05 11.39
C SER A 35 5.78 4.93 10.35
N LEU A 36 6.85 4.70 9.59
CA LEU A 36 6.93 3.62 8.59
C LEU A 36 6.50 2.27 9.16
N ASN A 37 6.90 1.94 10.39
CA ASN A 37 6.51 0.68 11.04
C ASN A 37 5.00 0.53 11.24
N LYS A 38 4.27 1.64 11.48
CA LYS A 38 2.80 1.59 11.53
C LYS A 38 2.20 1.41 10.14
N ILE A 39 2.74 2.10 9.15
CA ILE A 39 2.27 2.02 7.75
C ILE A 39 2.50 0.62 7.18
N ARG A 40 3.64 -0.01 7.48
CA ARG A 40 3.92 -1.40 7.07
C ARG A 40 2.90 -2.42 7.58
N ARG A 41 2.20 -2.11 8.68
CA ARG A 41 1.16 -2.96 9.28
C ARG A 41 -0.24 -2.64 8.76
N THR A 42 -0.39 -1.69 7.83
CA THR A 42 -1.70 -1.36 7.26
C THR A 42 -2.00 -2.20 6.03
N VAL A 43 -3.28 -2.41 5.78
CA VAL A 43 -3.76 -3.15 4.61
C VAL A 43 -3.27 -2.50 3.31
N CYS A 44 -3.23 -1.17 3.20
CA CYS A 44 -2.76 -0.52 1.97
C CYS A 44 -1.31 -0.88 1.64
N TRP A 45 -0.44 -1.03 2.63
CA TRP A 45 0.95 -1.47 2.42
C TRP A 45 1.01 -2.91 1.93
N GLU A 46 0.31 -3.84 2.60
CA GLU A 46 0.29 -5.24 2.19
C GLU A 46 -0.26 -5.42 0.76
N ARG A 47 -1.27 -4.63 0.39
CA ARG A 47 -1.84 -4.63 -0.97
C ARG A 47 -0.84 -4.09 -2.00
N LEU A 48 -0.14 -2.99 -1.71
CA LEU A 48 0.93 -2.47 -2.58
C LEU A 48 2.09 -3.46 -2.71
N GLN A 49 2.48 -4.11 -1.61
CA GLN A 49 3.52 -5.12 -1.61
C GLN A 49 3.11 -6.35 -2.43
N THR A 50 1.84 -6.75 -2.35
CA THR A 50 1.29 -7.84 -3.15
C THR A 50 1.32 -7.50 -4.64
N LEU A 51 0.92 -6.27 -5.02
CA LEU A 51 1.02 -5.77 -6.39
C LEU A 51 2.47 -5.77 -6.90
N HIS A 52 3.41 -5.29 -6.09
CA HIS A 52 4.83 -5.32 -6.43
C HIS A 52 5.35 -6.74 -6.59
N ASN A 53 4.97 -7.68 -5.72
CA ASN A 53 5.38 -9.08 -5.81
C ASN A 53 4.81 -9.77 -7.05
N CYS A 54 3.56 -9.45 -7.42
CA CYS A 54 2.92 -10.01 -8.61
C CYS A 54 3.42 -9.36 -9.92
N LEU A 55 3.70 -8.06 -9.90
CA LEU A 55 4.02 -7.22 -11.06
C LEU A 55 5.18 -6.26 -10.74
N PRO A 56 6.40 -6.78 -10.51
CA PRO A 56 7.55 -5.96 -10.06
C PRO A 56 8.02 -4.94 -11.09
N GLY A 57 7.71 -5.14 -12.37
CA GLY A 57 8.04 -4.19 -13.45
C GLY A 57 7.06 -3.02 -13.56
N GLN A 58 5.83 -3.18 -13.07
CA GLN A 58 4.76 -2.18 -13.22
C GLN A 58 4.57 -1.37 -11.93
N TYR A 59 4.73 -2.00 -10.77
CA TYR A 59 4.58 -1.37 -9.47
C TYR A 59 5.92 -1.25 -8.74
N ARG A 60 6.21 -0.06 -8.21
CA ARG A 60 7.41 0.17 -7.40
C ARG A 60 7.25 -0.41 -6.00
N ASP A 61 8.39 -0.70 -5.37
CA ASP A 61 8.45 -1.11 -3.97
C ASP A 61 7.71 -0.09 -3.07
N PRO A 62 6.84 -0.56 -2.15
CA PRO A 62 6.08 0.32 -1.25
C PRO A 62 6.98 1.16 -0.33
N GLY A 63 8.18 0.69 0.02
CA GLY A 63 9.16 1.46 0.79
C GLY A 63 9.78 2.60 0.00
N TYR A 64 10.08 2.36 -1.29
CA TYR A 64 10.48 3.44 -2.19
C TYR A 64 9.35 4.47 -2.35
N LEU A 65 8.12 4.02 -2.59
CA LEU A 65 6.95 4.90 -2.68
C LEU A 65 6.75 5.72 -1.39
N TYR A 66 6.87 5.10 -0.22
CA TYR A 66 6.78 5.81 1.05
C TYR A 66 7.85 6.91 1.17
N THR A 67 9.09 6.59 0.84
CA THR A 67 10.20 7.56 0.92
C THR A 67 9.97 8.75 -0.01
N LEU A 68 9.52 8.47 -1.24
CA LEU A 68 9.17 9.50 -2.22
C LEU A 68 8.02 10.38 -1.72
N LEU A 69 6.92 9.77 -1.31
CA LEU A 69 5.73 10.48 -0.82
C LEU A 69 6.01 11.26 0.46
N ASN A 70 6.81 10.71 1.37
CA ASN A 70 7.21 11.37 2.60
C ASN A 70 8.08 12.61 2.30
N ARG A 71 8.99 12.50 1.33
CA ARG A 71 9.78 13.65 0.89
C ARG A 71 8.91 14.72 0.22
N GLU A 72 7.97 14.32 -0.64
CA GLU A 72 7.00 15.25 -1.25
C GLU A 72 6.15 15.97 -0.18
N GLN A 73 5.67 15.26 0.85
CA GLN A 73 4.89 15.85 1.92
C GLN A 73 5.68 16.79 2.83
N GLN A 74 7.00 16.62 2.94
CA GLN A 74 7.86 17.54 3.71
C GLN A 74 8.27 18.79 2.93
N LEU A 75 8.15 18.76 1.59
CA LEU A 75 8.49 19.87 0.71
C LEU A 75 7.29 20.75 0.34
N ALA A 76 6.06 20.32 0.69
CA ALA A 76 4.80 21.01 0.42
C ALA A 76 4.28 21.72 1.67
#